data_AF-A0A9D1KJ51-F1
#
_entry.id   AF-A0A9D1KJ51-F1
#
_cell.length_a   1.000
_cell.length_b   1.000
_cell.length_c   1.000
_cell.angle_alpha   90.00
_cell.angle_beta   90.00
_cell.angle_gamma   90.00
#
_symmetry.space_group_name_H-M   'P 1'
#
loop_
_entity.id
_entity.type
_entity.pdbx_description
1 polymer ?
#
loop_
_entity_poly.entity_id
_entity_poly.type
_entity_poly.pdbx_seq_one_letter_code
_entity_poly.pdbx_strand_id
1 'polypeptide(L)'
;KRFCADLSIRTSSIQYESDDLMRPEMGDDYCIACCVSSMRVGKDMQFFGARANLAKCLLYALNGGRDELMLDKKTGKPFQVSPKFESITSDDPLNYEEVIDKYETMMEWLAQLYVNTLNLIHYMHDKYSYEALEMALHDTNVRRFFATGIAGLSCAVDSLSAIKYAKVTPIRNEFGIITDFKTEGDFPKYGNNDDRADEIAVWLVKTFMNKIKKHYTYRESVPTMSILTITSNVVYGKKTGNTPDGRKAGEPLAPGANPMHGRDSNGALASLESVAKLPYEYSRDGISNTFSVTPASLGKDED
;
A
#
# COMPACT_ATOMS: atom_id res chain seq x y z
N LYS A 1 -3.61 2.83 30.43
CA LYS A 1 -2.69 1.92 29.70
C LYS A 1 -2.93 0.44 30.06
N ARG A 2 -2.65 -0.02 31.28
CA ARG A 2 -2.87 -1.44 31.69
C ARG A 2 -4.29 -1.96 31.44
N PHE A 3 -5.32 -1.19 31.80
CA PHE A 3 -6.72 -1.55 31.54
C PHE A 3 -7.02 -1.83 30.07
N CYS A 4 -6.56 -0.97 29.15
CA CYS A 4 -6.77 -1.21 27.71
C CYS A 4 -6.06 -2.48 27.25
N ALA A 5 -4.84 -2.72 27.74
CA ALA A 5 -4.10 -3.94 27.43
C ALA A 5 -4.84 -5.20 27.92
N ASP A 6 -5.39 -5.19 29.14
CA ASP A 6 -6.26 -6.27 29.65
C ASP A 6 -7.46 -6.53 28.73
N LEU A 7 -8.17 -5.47 28.31
CA LEU A 7 -9.26 -5.61 27.35
C LEU A 7 -8.79 -6.20 26.02
N SER A 8 -7.64 -5.77 25.48
CA SER A 8 -7.09 -6.34 24.26
C SER A 8 -6.76 -7.82 24.40
N ILE A 9 -6.15 -8.24 25.53
CA ILE A 9 -5.86 -9.65 25.83
C ILE A 9 -7.15 -10.48 25.87
N ARG A 10 -8.20 -9.95 26.49
CA ARG A 10 -9.45 -10.67 26.72
C ARG A 10 -10.37 -10.71 25.50
N THR A 11 -10.32 -9.69 24.64
CA THR A 11 -11.36 -9.46 23.62
C THR A 11 -10.84 -9.28 22.21
N SER A 12 -9.56 -8.96 22.02
CA SER A 12 -8.97 -8.61 20.72
C SER A 12 -9.77 -7.56 19.92
N SER A 13 -10.52 -6.69 20.61
CA SER A 13 -11.52 -5.79 20.01
C SER A 13 -11.13 -4.30 20.06
N ILE A 14 -9.88 -3.98 20.41
CA ILE A 14 -9.38 -2.60 20.53
C ILE A 14 -8.19 -2.42 19.58
N GLN A 15 -8.18 -1.30 18.86
CA GLN A 15 -7.02 -0.80 18.14
C GLN A 15 -6.37 0.38 18.88
N TYR A 16 -5.09 0.64 18.59
CA TYR A 16 -4.32 1.71 19.20
C TYR A 16 -3.70 2.58 18.11
N GLU A 17 -3.76 3.89 18.31
CA GLU A 17 -3.19 4.88 17.41
C GLU A 17 -2.37 5.90 18.20
N SER A 18 -1.36 6.48 17.55
CA SER A 18 -0.38 7.33 18.23
C SER A 18 -0.89 8.76 18.39
N ASP A 19 -1.52 9.05 19.53
CA ASP A 19 -1.96 10.40 19.87
C ASP A 19 -0.78 11.39 19.91
N ASP A 20 0.38 10.97 20.43
CA ASP A 20 1.58 11.80 20.48
C ASP A 20 2.10 12.20 19.08
N LEU A 21 1.77 11.41 18.05
CA LEU A 21 2.11 11.71 16.66
C LEU A 21 1.08 12.63 16.00
N MET A 22 -0.21 12.42 16.28
CA MET A 22 -1.31 13.12 15.57
C MET A 22 -1.70 14.45 16.23
N ARG A 23 -1.73 14.50 17.56
CA ARG A 23 -2.14 15.67 18.36
C ARG A 23 -1.38 16.96 18.01
N PRO A 24 -0.06 16.97 17.72
CA PRO A 24 0.63 18.20 17.33
C PRO A 24 0.09 18.85 16.05
N GLU A 25 -0.44 18.08 15.10
CA GLU A 25 -1.00 18.60 13.85
C GLU A 25 -2.53 18.80 13.94
N MET A 26 -3.22 17.90 14.63
CA MET A 26 -4.69 17.85 14.65
C MET A 26 -5.31 18.56 15.87
N GLY A 27 -4.54 18.92 16.89
CA GLY A 27 -5.08 19.40 18.17
C GLY A 27 -5.55 18.26 19.06
N ASP A 28 -6.25 18.58 20.14
CA ASP A 28 -6.70 17.64 21.17
C ASP A 28 -8.19 17.22 21.03
N ASP A 29 -8.89 17.73 20.02
CA ASP A 29 -10.27 17.39 19.66
C ASP A 29 -10.38 16.84 18.23
N TYR A 30 -9.59 15.79 17.95
CA TYR A 30 -9.66 15.04 16.70
C TYR A 30 -10.26 13.65 16.94
N CYS A 31 -10.77 13.06 15.87
CA CYS A 31 -11.26 11.69 15.86
C CYS A 31 -10.60 10.89 14.73
N ILE A 32 -10.83 9.59 14.75
CA ILE A 32 -10.41 8.68 13.69
C ILE A 32 -11.61 8.34 12.82
N ALA A 33 -11.52 8.66 11.53
CA ALA A 33 -12.47 8.21 10.52
C ALA A 33 -12.05 6.84 9.99
N CYS A 34 -13.01 5.94 9.83
CA CYS A 34 -12.84 4.59 9.30
C CYS A 34 -11.88 3.72 10.13
N CYS A 35 -10.57 3.73 9.84
CA CYS A 35 -9.58 2.86 10.48
C CYS A 35 -8.43 3.62 11.11
N VAL A 36 -7.80 4.54 10.38
CA VAL A 36 -6.54 5.19 10.79
C VAL A 36 -6.43 6.64 10.29
N SER A 37 -7.53 7.20 9.77
CA SER A 37 -7.56 8.52 9.13
C SER A 37 -7.97 9.58 10.15
N SER A 38 -7.02 10.33 10.69
CA SER A 38 -7.32 11.39 11.66
C SER A 38 -8.01 12.60 11.02
N MET A 39 -8.98 13.20 11.71
CA MET A 39 -9.64 14.44 11.31
C MET A 39 -10.08 15.26 12.53
N ARG A 40 -10.00 16.59 12.46
CA ARG A 40 -10.58 17.47 13.47
C ARG A 40 -12.10 17.43 13.40
N VAL A 41 -12.75 17.17 14.54
CA VAL A 41 -14.20 16.98 14.60
C VAL A 41 -14.92 18.24 14.10
N GLY A 42 -15.84 18.09 13.15
CA GLY A 42 -16.62 19.19 12.57
C GLY A 42 -15.81 20.18 11.71
N LYS A 43 -14.52 19.94 11.47
CA LYS A 43 -13.63 20.90 10.77
C LYS A 43 -12.90 20.31 9.57
N ASP A 44 -12.68 19.01 9.57
CA ASP A 44 -11.98 18.30 8.51
C ASP A 44 -12.83 17.14 7.97
N MET A 45 -12.59 16.74 6.73
CA MET A 45 -13.12 15.50 6.15
C MET A 45 -12.12 14.90 5.15
N GLN A 46 -12.29 13.61 4.81
CA GLN A 46 -11.56 12.95 3.75
C GLN A 46 -12.45 12.68 2.54
N PHE A 47 -11.94 12.99 1.36
CA PHE A 47 -12.38 12.40 0.11
C PHE A 47 -11.75 11.01 -0.01
N PHE A 48 -12.56 9.99 0.27
CA PHE A 48 -12.12 8.59 0.33
C PHE A 48 -11.76 8.02 -1.04
N GLY A 49 -10.51 7.57 -1.20
CA GLY A 49 -9.99 7.06 -2.46
C GLY A 49 -9.81 5.54 -2.56
N ALA A 50 -10.19 4.76 -1.55
CA ALA A 50 -9.86 3.33 -1.47
C ALA A 50 -8.33 3.08 -1.53
N ARG A 51 -7.83 2.33 -2.52
CA ARG A 51 -6.39 2.03 -2.66
C ARG A 51 -6.01 1.63 -4.07
N ALA A 52 -4.72 1.76 -4.41
CA ALA A 52 -4.10 1.25 -5.62
C ALA A 52 -3.18 0.04 -5.32
N ASN A 53 -3.03 -0.86 -6.29
CA ASN A 53 -2.21 -2.08 -6.14
C ASN A 53 -0.77 -1.85 -6.62
N LEU A 54 0.16 -1.64 -5.68
CA LEU A 54 1.56 -1.38 -6.00
C LEU A 54 2.33 -2.64 -6.44
N ALA A 55 1.95 -3.82 -5.95
CA ALA A 55 2.56 -5.07 -6.40
C ALA A 55 2.26 -5.34 -7.88
N LYS A 56 1.02 -5.12 -8.31
CA LYS A 56 0.65 -5.26 -9.72
C LYS A 56 1.23 -4.16 -10.60
N CYS A 57 1.35 -2.95 -10.07
CA CYS A 57 2.06 -1.85 -10.73
C CYS A 57 3.50 -2.26 -11.10
N LEU A 58 4.20 -2.98 -10.22
CA LEU A 58 5.54 -3.51 -10.51
C LEU A 58 5.49 -4.50 -11.68
N LEU A 59 4.55 -5.45 -11.70
CA LEU A 59 4.41 -6.41 -12.80
C LEU A 59 4.12 -5.72 -14.14
N TYR A 60 3.30 -4.67 -14.14
CA TYR A 60 3.07 -3.87 -15.35
C TYR A 60 4.35 -3.18 -15.81
N ALA A 61 5.18 -2.67 -14.90
CA ALA A 61 6.46 -2.07 -15.26
C ALA A 61 7.37 -3.08 -15.99
N LEU A 62 7.45 -4.31 -15.50
CA LEU A 62 8.23 -5.38 -16.12
C LEU A 62 7.68 -5.77 -17.50
N ASN A 63 6.35 -5.82 -17.64
CA ASN A 63 5.64 -6.26 -18.84
C ASN A 63 5.28 -5.14 -19.84
N GLY A 64 5.81 -3.91 -19.66
CA GLY A 64 5.54 -2.79 -20.56
C GLY A 64 4.08 -2.33 -20.57
N GLY A 65 3.39 -2.47 -19.44
CA GLY A 65 2.00 -2.07 -19.26
C GLY A 65 0.95 -3.12 -19.59
N ARG A 66 1.39 -4.33 -19.95
CA ARG A 66 0.51 -5.46 -20.25
C ARG A 66 0.22 -6.27 -18.99
N ASP A 67 -1.03 -6.69 -18.84
CA ASP A 67 -1.49 -7.50 -17.74
C ASP A 67 -0.96 -8.93 -17.85
N GLU A 68 -0.47 -9.48 -16.73
CA GLU A 68 0.09 -10.83 -16.66
C GLU A 68 -0.98 -11.93 -16.63
N LEU A 69 -2.24 -11.59 -16.33
CA LEU A 69 -3.36 -12.53 -16.25
C LEU A 69 -4.46 -12.25 -17.29
N MET A 70 -4.70 -10.97 -17.60
CA MET A 70 -5.84 -10.55 -18.41
C MET A 70 -5.54 -10.58 -19.91
N LEU A 71 -6.42 -11.23 -20.66
CA LEU A 71 -6.40 -11.21 -22.12
C LEU A 71 -7.49 -10.26 -22.67
N ASP A 72 -7.18 -9.60 -23.77
CA ASP A 72 -8.14 -8.85 -24.56
C ASP A 72 -9.15 -9.81 -25.20
N LYS A 73 -10.44 -9.59 -24.94
CA LYS A 73 -11.53 -10.49 -25.37
C LYS A 73 -11.68 -10.61 -26.89
N LYS A 74 -11.18 -9.65 -27.67
CA LYS A 74 -11.32 -9.64 -29.13
C LYS A 74 -10.15 -10.31 -29.81
N THR A 75 -8.94 -10.05 -29.32
CA THR A 75 -7.69 -10.49 -29.96
C THR A 75 -7.09 -11.74 -29.30
N GLY A 76 -7.50 -12.08 -28.08
CA GLY A 76 -6.92 -13.17 -27.29
C GLY A 76 -5.50 -12.87 -26.79
N LYS A 77 -4.98 -11.66 -27.00
CA LYS A 77 -3.62 -11.25 -26.60
C LYS A 77 -3.62 -10.62 -25.21
N PRO A 78 -2.46 -10.56 -24.52
CA PRO A 78 -2.34 -9.85 -23.25
C PRO A 78 -2.88 -8.42 -23.32
N PHE A 79 -3.74 -8.06 -22.35
CA PHE A 79 -4.43 -6.78 -22.34
C PHE A 79 -3.47 -5.64 -21.97
N GLN A 80 -3.41 -4.60 -22.80
CA GLN A 80 -2.61 -3.40 -22.54
C GLN A 80 -3.39 -2.47 -21.59
N VAL A 81 -2.96 -2.37 -20.34
CA VAL A 81 -3.66 -1.61 -19.29
C VAL A 81 -3.18 -0.16 -19.23
N SER A 82 -1.86 0.05 -19.17
CA SER A 82 -1.25 1.38 -19.21
C SER A 82 -0.92 1.79 -20.65
N PRO A 83 -0.51 3.04 -20.91
CA PRO A 83 0.23 3.38 -22.12
C PRO A 83 1.38 2.40 -22.36
N LYS A 84 1.79 2.25 -23.62
CA LYS A 84 2.88 1.35 -23.99
C LYS A 84 4.19 1.90 -23.43
N PHE A 85 4.91 1.05 -22.71
CA PHE A 85 6.28 1.29 -22.28
C PHE A 85 7.19 0.16 -22.78
N GLU A 86 8.49 0.40 -22.80
CA GLU A 86 9.46 -0.64 -23.08
C GLU A 86 9.46 -1.66 -21.94
N SER A 87 9.06 -2.90 -22.24
CA SER A 87 9.14 -4.03 -21.32
C SER A 87 10.58 -4.47 -21.11
N ILE A 88 10.86 -5.16 -20.01
CA ILE A 88 12.11 -5.91 -19.89
C ILE A 88 12.08 -7.06 -20.90
N THR A 89 13.09 -7.12 -21.76
CA THR A 89 13.21 -8.11 -22.85
C THR A 89 14.27 -9.17 -22.60
N SER A 90 15.24 -8.90 -21.72
CA SER A 90 16.26 -9.89 -21.36
C SER A 90 15.64 -11.10 -20.66
N ASP A 91 16.26 -12.26 -20.89
CA ASP A 91 16.00 -13.50 -20.16
C ASP A 91 17.04 -13.75 -19.05
N ASP A 92 18.02 -12.84 -18.90
CA ASP A 92 18.94 -12.82 -17.77
C ASP A 92 18.23 -12.44 -16.46
N PRO A 93 18.85 -12.66 -15.30
CA PRO A 93 18.35 -12.13 -14.03
C PRO A 93 18.04 -10.64 -14.10
N LEU A 94 16.91 -10.24 -13.52
CA LEU A 94 16.43 -8.86 -13.52
C LEU A 94 17.47 -7.90 -12.93
N ASN A 95 17.74 -6.79 -13.63
CA ASN A 95 18.61 -5.74 -13.14
C ASN A 95 17.81 -4.78 -12.24
N TYR A 96 18.27 -4.57 -11.01
CA TYR A 96 17.57 -3.74 -10.03
C TYR A 96 17.36 -2.29 -10.50
N GLU A 97 18.37 -1.64 -11.07
CA GLU A 97 18.27 -0.24 -11.49
C GLU A 97 17.32 -0.07 -12.67
N GLU A 98 17.35 -0.99 -13.64
CA GLU A 98 16.38 -1.00 -14.75
C GLU A 98 14.95 -1.19 -14.25
N VAL A 99 14.75 -2.09 -13.27
CA VAL A 99 13.43 -2.33 -12.68
C VAL A 99 12.93 -1.09 -11.95
N ILE A 100 13.78 -0.41 -11.19
CA ILE A 100 13.40 0.82 -10.46
C ILE A 100 12.99 1.93 -11.44
N ASP A 101 13.78 2.18 -12.49
CA ASP A 101 13.46 3.20 -13.50
C ASP A 101 12.10 2.95 -14.17
N LYS A 102 11.85 1.71 -14.59
CA LYS A 102 10.57 1.30 -15.19
C LYS A 102 9.43 1.39 -14.17
N TYR A 103 9.68 1.03 -12.91
CA TYR A 103 8.66 1.06 -11.87
C TYR A 103 8.28 2.48 -11.49
N GLU A 104 9.22 3.41 -11.40
CA GLU A 104 8.94 4.83 -11.18
C GLU A 104 8.10 5.43 -12.30
N THR A 105 8.39 5.05 -13.55
CA THR A 105 7.60 5.46 -14.72
C THR A 105 6.18 4.93 -14.64
N MET A 106 6.00 3.65 -14.31
CA MET A 106 4.67 3.05 -14.15
C MET A 106 3.89 3.67 -12.98
N MET A 107 4.57 3.97 -11.87
CA MET A 107 3.98 4.67 -10.73
C MET A 107 3.53 6.10 -11.07
N GLU A 108 4.22 6.79 -11.98
CA GLU A 108 3.80 8.13 -12.45
C GLU A 108 2.46 8.05 -13.18
N TRP A 109 2.32 7.08 -14.08
CA TRP A 109 1.05 6.80 -14.76
C TRP A 109 -0.05 6.41 -13.78
N LEU A 110 0.26 5.51 -12.82
CA LEU A 110 -0.72 5.06 -11.84
C LEU A 110 -1.22 6.20 -10.96
N ALA A 111 -0.32 7.07 -10.48
CA ALA A 111 -0.69 8.24 -9.67
C ALA A 111 -1.61 9.19 -10.45
N GLN A 112 -1.28 9.48 -11.71
CA GLN A 112 -2.12 10.33 -12.57
C GLN A 112 -3.51 9.73 -12.78
N LEU A 113 -3.58 8.45 -13.16
CA LEU A 113 -4.85 7.74 -13.38
C LEU A 113 -5.69 7.75 -12.11
N TYR A 114 -5.06 7.48 -10.97
CA TYR A 114 -5.73 7.38 -9.68
C TYR A 114 -6.32 8.73 -9.26
N VAL A 115 -5.52 9.80 -9.25
CA VAL A 115 -6.00 11.14 -8.89
C VAL A 115 -7.09 11.64 -9.83
N ASN A 116 -6.93 11.44 -11.15
CA ASN A 116 -7.95 11.83 -12.12
C ASN A 116 -9.28 11.09 -11.91
N THR A 117 -9.22 9.80 -11.58
CA THR A 117 -10.41 9.00 -11.29
C THR A 117 -11.10 9.50 -10.03
N LEU A 118 -10.35 9.78 -8.97
CA LEU A 118 -10.89 10.29 -7.71
C LEU A 118 -11.48 11.71 -7.85
N ASN A 119 -10.85 12.57 -8.64
CA ASN A 119 -11.40 13.90 -8.95
C ASN A 119 -12.81 13.79 -9.55
N LEU A 120 -13.01 12.89 -10.49
CA LEU A 120 -14.32 12.63 -11.09
C LEU A 120 -15.30 12.06 -10.05
N ILE A 121 -14.88 11.07 -9.26
CA ILE A 121 -15.72 10.45 -8.23
C ILE A 121 -16.23 11.49 -7.25
N HIS A 122 -15.34 12.30 -6.67
CA HIS A 122 -15.71 13.27 -5.64
C HIS A 122 -16.50 14.45 -6.21
N TYR A 123 -16.21 14.89 -7.43
CA TYR A 123 -17.07 15.85 -8.13
C TYR A 123 -18.50 15.33 -8.26
N MET A 124 -18.67 14.07 -8.67
CA MET A 124 -19.99 13.48 -8.85
C MET A 124 -20.69 13.19 -7.51
N HIS A 125 -19.94 12.82 -6.47
CA HIS A 125 -20.48 12.61 -5.13
C HIS A 125 -21.02 13.92 -4.54
N ASP A 126 -20.23 14.99 -4.55
CA ASP A 126 -20.65 16.32 -4.11
C ASP A 126 -21.90 16.80 -4.89
N LYS A 127 -21.99 16.48 -6.19
CA LYS A 127 -23.09 16.94 -7.03
C LYS A 127 -24.39 16.16 -6.82
N TYR A 128 -24.32 14.85 -6.64
CA TYR A 128 -25.50 13.98 -6.69
C TYR A 128 -25.82 13.28 -5.38
N SER A 129 -24.91 13.27 -4.41
CA SER A 129 -25.07 12.58 -3.13
C SER A 129 -24.37 13.34 -2.00
N TYR A 130 -24.51 14.67 -1.96
CA TYR A 130 -23.96 15.50 -0.90
C TYR A 130 -24.52 15.10 0.47
N GLU A 131 -23.64 14.80 1.42
CA GLU A 131 -23.93 14.34 2.78
C GLU A 131 -24.45 15.50 3.67
N ALA A 132 -25.59 16.08 3.29
CA ALA A 132 -26.09 17.33 3.87
C ALA A 132 -26.27 17.29 5.39
N LEU A 133 -26.68 16.14 5.96
CA LEU A 133 -26.91 16.00 7.40
C LEU A 133 -25.60 16.00 8.18
N GLU A 134 -24.61 15.24 7.72
CA GLU A 134 -23.29 15.19 8.31
C GLU A 134 -22.57 16.54 8.15
N MET A 135 -22.67 17.16 6.97
CA MET A 135 -22.04 18.44 6.69
C MET A 135 -22.71 19.62 7.41
N ALA A 136 -23.99 19.51 7.79
CA ALA A 136 -24.67 20.51 8.62
C ALA A 136 -24.10 20.59 10.05
N LEU A 137 -23.36 19.56 10.49
CA LEU A 137 -22.69 19.50 11.79
C LEU A 137 -21.22 19.94 11.73
N HIS A 138 -20.79 20.51 10.60
CA HIS A 138 -19.45 21.05 10.41
C HIS A 138 -19.45 22.58 10.36
N ASP A 139 -18.28 23.17 10.58
CA ASP A 139 -18.03 24.58 10.29
C ASP A 139 -18.29 24.89 8.81
N THR A 140 -18.60 26.15 8.50
CA THR A 140 -18.87 26.61 7.12
C THR A 140 -17.76 26.23 6.14
N ASN A 141 -16.49 26.29 6.57
CA ASN A 141 -15.33 25.98 5.76
C ASN A 141 -14.63 24.71 6.26
N VAL A 142 -14.98 23.57 5.67
CA VAL A 142 -14.36 22.28 5.97
C VAL A 142 -13.09 22.07 5.16
N ARG A 143 -11.97 21.75 5.82
CA ARG A 143 -10.72 21.32 5.16
C ARG A 143 -10.90 19.91 4.63
N ARG A 144 -10.55 19.70 3.37
CA ARG A 144 -10.68 18.40 2.69
C ARG A 144 -9.31 17.79 2.47
N PHE A 145 -9.13 16.55 2.92
CA PHE A 145 -8.02 15.71 2.52
C PHE A 145 -8.42 14.87 1.32
N PHE A 146 -7.52 14.70 0.36
CA PHE A 146 -7.69 13.82 -0.78
C PHE A 146 -6.99 12.50 -0.46
N ALA A 147 -7.73 11.56 0.12
CA ALA A 147 -7.20 10.34 0.72
C ALA A 147 -6.99 9.26 -0.33
N THR A 148 -5.76 9.12 -0.81
CA THR A 148 -5.35 7.97 -1.64
C THR A 148 -4.91 6.81 -0.75
N GLY A 149 -4.94 5.58 -1.24
CA GLY A 149 -4.42 4.43 -0.50
C GLY A 149 -3.48 3.57 -1.34
N ILE A 150 -2.62 2.80 -0.68
CA ILE A 150 -1.78 1.79 -1.33
C ILE A 150 -2.00 0.41 -0.73
N ALA A 151 -1.88 -0.61 -1.57
CA ALA A 151 -1.95 -2.02 -1.22
C ALA A 151 -0.75 -2.78 -1.80
N GLY A 152 -0.36 -3.87 -1.14
CA GLY A 152 0.74 -4.72 -1.59
C GLY A 152 2.12 -4.12 -1.35
N LEU A 153 2.27 -3.24 -0.35
CA LEU A 153 3.54 -2.60 0.00
C LEU A 153 4.64 -3.65 0.22
N SER A 154 4.45 -4.55 1.18
CA SER A 154 5.47 -5.56 1.53
C SER A 154 5.78 -6.51 0.38
N CYS A 155 4.79 -6.88 -0.45
CA CYS A 155 5.01 -7.70 -1.65
C CYS A 155 5.88 -6.96 -2.68
N ALA A 156 5.63 -5.68 -2.94
CA ALA A 156 6.46 -4.88 -3.83
C ALA A 156 7.88 -4.68 -3.26
N VAL A 157 7.99 -4.39 -1.97
CA VAL A 157 9.27 -4.21 -1.25
C VAL A 157 10.11 -5.47 -1.31
N ASP A 158 9.54 -6.62 -0.93
CA ASP A 158 10.25 -7.89 -0.95
C ASP A 158 10.60 -8.32 -2.38
N SER A 159 9.80 -7.93 -3.37
CA SER A 159 10.09 -8.20 -4.78
C SER A 159 11.31 -7.42 -5.25
N LEU A 160 11.38 -6.14 -4.89
CA LEU A 160 12.53 -5.29 -5.17
C LEU A 160 13.77 -5.77 -4.39
N SER A 161 13.59 -6.19 -3.14
CA SER A 161 14.66 -6.79 -2.32
C SER A 161 15.21 -8.08 -2.94
N ALA A 162 14.33 -8.98 -3.41
CA ALA A 162 14.73 -10.19 -4.12
C ALA A 162 15.54 -9.88 -5.38
N ILE A 163 15.10 -8.90 -6.18
CA ILE A 163 15.82 -8.47 -7.39
C ILE A 163 17.19 -7.86 -7.04
N LYS A 164 17.30 -7.16 -5.91
CA LYS A 164 18.55 -6.50 -5.50
C LYS A 164 19.58 -7.45 -4.91
N TYR A 165 19.14 -8.40 -4.10
CA TYR A 165 20.03 -9.21 -3.25
C TYR A 165 20.07 -10.69 -3.61
N ALA A 166 19.16 -11.17 -4.45
CA ALA A 166 19.15 -12.52 -4.99
C ALA A 166 19.16 -12.48 -6.53
N LYS A 167 19.12 -13.66 -7.17
CA LYS A 167 19.00 -13.78 -8.63
C LYS A 167 17.56 -14.09 -9.00
N VAL A 168 16.86 -13.14 -9.61
CA VAL A 168 15.48 -13.33 -10.06
C VAL A 168 15.45 -13.41 -11.58
N THR A 169 15.20 -14.59 -12.14
CA THR A 169 15.08 -14.79 -13.59
C THR A 169 13.60 -14.81 -14.01
N PRO A 170 13.17 -13.96 -14.97
CA PRO A 170 11.79 -13.95 -15.43
C PRO A 170 11.46 -15.18 -16.27
N ILE A 171 10.23 -15.69 -16.14
CA ILE A 171 9.69 -16.80 -16.94
C ILE A 171 8.52 -16.25 -17.76
N ARG A 172 8.59 -16.44 -19.08
CA ARG A 172 7.64 -15.86 -20.03
C ARG A 172 6.70 -16.90 -20.64
N ASN A 173 5.51 -16.46 -21.00
CA ASN A 173 4.61 -17.23 -21.84
C ASN A 173 4.91 -17.03 -23.34
N GLU A 174 4.13 -17.68 -24.20
CA GLU A 174 4.21 -17.59 -25.67
C GLU A 174 4.03 -16.17 -26.25
N PHE A 175 3.46 -15.24 -25.49
CA PHE A 175 3.31 -13.83 -25.88
C PHE A 175 4.46 -12.93 -25.41
N GLY A 176 5.50 -13.52 -24.79
CA GLY A 176 6.64 -12.81 -24.22
C GLY A 176 6.33 -12.08 -22.91
N ILE A 177 5.17 -12.34 -22.29
CA ILE A 177 4.76 -11.76 -21.00
C ILE A 177 5.37 -12.57 -19.88
N ILE A 178 6.00 -11.87 -18.93
CA ILE A 178 6.51 -12.45 -17.70
C ILE A 178 5.31 -12.87 -16.84
N THR A 179 5.23 -14.16 -16.55
CA THR A 179 4.12 -14.79 -15.80
C THR A 179 4.59 -15.53 -14.56
N ASP A 180 5.88 -15.83 -14.46
CA ASP A 180 6.49 -16.43 -13.28
C ASP A 180 7.95 -15.97 -13.11
N PHE A 181 8.56 -16.31 -11.98
CA PHE A 181 9.93 -15.94 -11.64
C PHE A 181 10.65 -17.11 -10.98
N LYS A 182 11.90 -17.34 -11.38
CA LYS A 182 12.82 -18.24 -10.68
C LYS A 182 13.75 -17.39 -9.80
N THR A 183 13.58 -17.49 -8.48
CA THR A 183 14.42 -16.77 -7.51
C THR A 183 15.43 -17.74 -6.89
N GLU A 184 16.72 -17.42 -7.03
CA GLU A 184 17.84 -18.20 -6.51
C GLU A 184 18.67 -17.36 -5.53
N GLY A 185 18.85 -17.86 -4.31
CA GLY A 185 19.51 -17.14 -3.21
C GLY A 185 18.54 -16.53 -2.21
N ASP A 186 19.04 -16.24 -1.01
CA ASP A 186 18.29 -15.56 0.03
C ASP A 186 18.33 -14.04 -0.14
N PHE A 187 17.29 -13.37 0.33
CA PHE A 187 17.18 -11.91 0.33
C PHE A 187 16.49 -11.39 1.61
N PRO A 188 16.78 -10.15 2.03
CA PRO A 188 16.13 -9.49 3.16
C PRO A 188 14.63 -9.31 2.93
N LYS A 189 13.82 -9.57 3.95
CA LYS A 189 12.35 -9.41 3.88
C LYS A 189 11.91 -8.32 4.85
N TYR A 190 11.04 -7.44 4.40
CA TYR A 190 10.47 -6.37 5.22
C TYR A 190 9.73 -6.95 6.44
N GLY A 191 9.90 -6.32 7.61
CA GLY A 191 9.33 -6.81 8.87
C GLY A 191 10.32 -7.53 9.80
N ASN A 192 11.62 -7.48 9.51
CA ASN A 192 12.66 -8.15 10.29
C ASN A 192 13.67 -7.18 10.90
N ASN A 193 13.37 -5.88 10.92
CA ASN A 193 14.27 -4.79 11.27
C ASN A 193 15.62 -4.86 10.49
N ASP A 194 15.53 -5.12 9.18
CA ASP A 194 16.68 -5.11 8.27
C ASP A 194 16.56 -3.91 7.33
N ASP A 195 17.43 -2.92 7.52
CA ASP A 195 17.42 -1.65 6.78
C ASP A 195 17.46 -1.87 5.26
N ARG A 196 18.08 -2.96 4.78
CA ARG A 196 18.17 -3.25 3.36
C ARG A 196 16.82 -3.43 2.68
N ALA A 197 15.82 -3.94 3.40
CA ALA A 197 14.43 -4.05 2.92
C ALA A 197 13.56 -2.88 3.42
N ASP A 198 13.75 -2.44 4.66
CA ASP A 198 12.94 -1.37 5.24
C ASP A 198 13.16 -0.03 4.53
N GLU A 199 14.38 0.27 4.08
CA GLU A 199 14.67 1.48 3.28
C GLU A 199 13.97 1.46 1.92
N ILE A 200 13.78 0.27 1.32
CA ILE A 200 13.00 0.12 0.08
C ILE A 200 11.53 0.46 0.35
N ALA A 201 10.98 0.05 1.50
CA ALA A 201 9.62 0.40 1.90
C ALA A 201 9.45 1.91 2.10
N VAL A 202 10.40 2.55 2.79
CA VAL A 202 10.43 4.00 2.99
C VAL A 202 10.52 4.74 1.65
N TRP A 203 11.42 4.30 0.75
CA TRP A 203 11.54 4.87 -0.60
C TRP A 203 10.22 4.76 -1.35
N LEU A 204 9.60 3.57 -1.40
CA LEU A 204 8.37 3.35 -2.17
C LEU A 204 7.23 4.26 -1.69
N VAL A 205 7.06 4.39 -0.38
CA VAL A 205 6.05 5.27 0.24
C VAL A 205 6.30 6.73 -0.14
N LYS A 206 7.53 7.23 0.03
CA LYS A 206 7.89 8.62 -0.31
C LYS A 206 7.70 8.89 -1.80
N THR A 207 8.19 7.98 -2.65
CA THR A 207 8.15 8.10 -4.10
C THR A 207 6.71 8.18 -4.59
N PHE A 208 5.83 7.25 -4.17
CA PHE A 208 4.46 7.24 -4.66
C PHE A 208 3.65 8.46 -4.19
N MET A 209 3.77 8.86 -2.92
CA MET A 209 3.12 10.07 -2.40
C MET A 209 3.60 11.33 -3.11
N ASN A 210 4.91 11.44 -3.42
CA ASN A 210 5.44 12.57 -4.18
C ASN A 210 4.89 12.65 -5.60
N LYS A 211 4.61 11.51 -6.24
CA LYS A 211 3.94 11.48 -7.55
C LYS A 211 2.49 11.93 -7.45
N ILE A 212 1.75 11.47 -6.44
CA ILE A 212 0.37 11.92 -6.16
C ILE A 212 0.31 13.46 -5.99
N LYS A 213 1.25 14.04 -5.24
CA LYS A 213 1.31 15.49 -4.96
C LYS A 213 1.48 16.37 -6.21
N LYS A 214 1.93 15.82 -7.34
CA LYS A 214 2.09 16.58 -8.60
C LYS A 214 0.77 16.88 -9.30
N HIS A 215 -0.31 16.23 -8.90
CA HIS A 215 -1.59 16.31 -9.59
C HIS A 215 -2.56 17.24 -8.87
N TYR A 216 -3.39 17.93 -9.65
CA TYR A 216 -4.51 18.70 -9.11
C TYR A 216 -5.52 17.79 -8.42
N THR A 217 -6.02 18.22 -7.28
CA THR A 217 -7.06 17.55 -6.49
C THR A 217 -8.31 18.41 -6.39
N TYR A 218 -9.48 17.78 -6.56
CA TYR A 218 -10.78 18.44 -6.56
C TYR A 218 -11.01 19.26 -5.29
N ARG A 219 -11.56 20.47 -5.44
CA ARG A 219 -11.78 21.47 -4.37
C ARG A 219 -10.54 21.81 -3.55
N GLU A 220 -9.38 21.87 -4.21
CA GLU A 220 -8.10 22.25 -3.57
C GLU A 220 -7.79 21.41 -2.33
N SER A 221 -8.24 20.16 -2.33
CA SER A 221 -8.07 19.24 -1.21
C SER A 221 -6.61 18.85 -1.03
N VAL A 222 -6.18 18.63 0.22
CA VAL A 222 -4.79 18.32 0.55
C VAL A 222 -4.49 16.85 0.23
N PRO A 223 -3.58 16.53 -0.73
CA PRO A 223 -3.27 15.14 -1.05
C PRO A 223 -2.66 14.41 0.14
N THR A 224 -3.22 13.25 0.47
CA THR A 224 -2.76 12.35 1.54
C THR A 224 -2.76 10.91 1.03
N MET A 225 -2.03 10.04 1.72
CA MET A 225 -1.95 8.62 1.38
C MET A 225 -2.10 7.78 2.64
N SER A 226 -2.72 6.62 2.52
CA SER A 226 -2.75 5.59 3.56
C SER A 226 -2.14 4.28 3.08
N ILE A 227 -1.58 3.54 4.04
CA ILE A 227 -1.11 2.17 3.83
C ILE A 227 -2.14 1.26 4.50
N LEU A 228 -3.27 1.10 3.82
CA LEU A 228 -4.48 0.45 4.34
C LEU A 228 -5.14 -0.35 3.22
N THR A 229 -5.53 -1.60 3.49
CA THR A 229 -6.11 -2.50 2.46
C THR A 229 -7.55 -2.94 2.71
N ILE A 230 -8.03 -2.99 3.96
CA ILE A 230 -9.24 -3.75 4.33
C ILE A 230 -9.15 -5.16 3.71
N THR A 231 -10.16 -5.62 3.00
CA THR A 231 -10.21 -6.91 2.30
C THR A 231 -9.66 -6.84 0.87
N SER A 232 -9.23 -5.66 0.40
CA SER A 232 -8.63 -5.52 -0.92
C SER A 232 -7.30 -6.26 -1.04
N ASN A 233 -6.64 -6.63 0.06
CA ASN A 233 -5.47 -7.50 0.03
C ASN A 233 -5.80 -8.88 -0.59
N VAL A 234 -6.99 -9.41 -0.32
CA VAL A 234 -7.48 -10.67 -0.93
C VAL A 234 -7.94 -10.44 -2.36
N VAL A 235 -8.72 -9.38 -2.62
CA VAL A 235 -9.24 -9.10 -3.97
C VAL A 235 -8.12 -8.82 -4.96
N TYR A 236 -7.12 -8.02 -4.55
CA TYR A 236 -5.94 -7.77 -5.37
C TYR A 236 -5.05 -8.99 -5.48
N GLY A 237 -4.82 -9.72 -4.38
CA GLY A 237 -4.07 -10.98 -4.42
C GLY A 237 -4.59 -11.96 -5.47
N LYS A 238 -5.92 -12.15 -5.52
CA LYS A 238 -6.63 -12.94 -6.54
C LYS A 238 -6.43 -12.45 -7.99
N LYS A 239 -6.12 -11.17 -8.17
CA LYS A 239 -5.98 -10.50 -9.48
C LYS A 239 -4.53 -10.13 -9.79
N THR A 240 -3.57 -10.69 -9.05
CA THR A 240 -2.13 -10.47 -9.24
C THR A 240 -1.45 -11.83 -9.40
N GLY A 241 -0.70 -11.98 -10.49
CA GLY A 241 0.09 -13.15 -10.82
C GLY A 241 1.28 -13.37 -9.89
N ASN A 242 2.15 -14.33 -10.22
CA ASN A 242 3.37 -14.57 -9.43
C ASN A 242 4.22 -13.29 -9.36
N THR A 243 4.87 -13.05 -8.22
CA THR A 243 5.72 -11.87 -8.02
C THR A 243 7.16 -12.27 -7.70
N PRO A 244 8.16 -11.38 -7.97
CA PRO A 244 9.58 -11.67 -7.77
C PRO A 244 9.97 -12.15 -6.36
N ASP A 245 9.21 -11.74 -5.35
CA ASP A 245 9.36 -12.16 -3.95
C ASP A 245 8.99 -13.63 -3.67
N GLY A 246 8.54 -14.36 -4.69
CA GLY A 246 8.13 -15.76 -4.62
C GLY A 246 6.67 -15.98 -4.22
N ARG A 247 5.88 -14.92 -3.97
CA ARG A 247 4.43 -15.05 -3.70
C ARG A 247 3.74 -15.58 -4.97
N LYS A 248 2.84 -16.55 -4.79
CA LYS A 248 2.17 -17.22 -5.89
C LYS A 248 0.93 -16.50 -6.36
N ALA A 249 0.61 -16.66 -7.64
CA ALA A 249 -0.58 -16.09 -8.26
C ALA A 249 -1.83 -16.43 -7.45
N GLY A 250 -2.64 -15.42 -7.16
CA GLY A 250 -3.89 -15.60 -6.43
C GLY A 250 -3.80 -15.57 -4.90
N GLU A 251 -2.60 -15.70 -4.32
CA GLU A 251 -2.41 -15.61 -2.86
C GLU A 251 -2.77 -14.20 -2.34
N PRO A 252 -3.30 -14.05 -1.12
CA PRO A 252 -3.54 -12.73 -0.56
C PRO A 252 -2.26 -11.88 -0.46
N LEU A 253 -2.41 -10.56 -0.65
CA LEU A 253 -1.39 -9.60 -0.22
C LEU A 253 -1.45 -9.43 1.32
N ALA A 254 -0.42 -8.81 1.90
CA ALA A 254 -0.45 -8.41 3.31
C ALA A 254 -1.56 -7.38 3.60
N PRO A 255 -2.19 -7.42 4.79
CA PRO A 255 -3.11 -6.37 5.23
C PRO A 255 -2.34 -5.08 5.53
N GLY A 256 -2.82 -3.93 5.06
CA GLY A 256 -2.20 -2.63 5.34
C GLY A 256 -0.70 -2.58 5.07
N ALA A 257 0.06 -2.18 6.08
CA ALA A 257 1.51 -2.05 6.10
C ALA A 257 2.23 -3.27 6.69
N ASN A 258 1.53 -4.38 6.92
CA ASN A 258 2.12 -5.58 7.48
C ASN A 258 3.21 -6.19 6.58
N PRO A 259 4.18 -6.89 7.18
CA PRO A 259 4.98 -7.90 6.49
C PRO A 259 4.10 -8.92 5.75
N MET A 260 4.62 -9.50 4.66
CA MET A 260 3.95 -10.62 4.01
C MET A 260 3.85 -11.81 4.96
N HIS A 261 2.80 -12.62 4.82
CA HIS A 261 2.47 -13.65 5.81
C HIS A 261 3.64 -14.62 6.01
N GLY A 262 4.09 -14.78 7.26
CA GLY A 262 5.18 -15.67 7.64
C GLY A 262 6.57 -15.21 7.21
N ARG A 263 6.74 -13.94 6.81
CA ARG A 263 8.04 -13.37 6.43
C ARG A 263 8.73 -12.58 7.54
N ASP A 264 7.97 -12.12 8.52
CA ASP A 264 8.47 -11.63 9.81
C ASP A 264 8.85 -12.83 10.69
N SER A 265 10.16 -12.98 10.93
CA SER A 265 10.75 -14.14 11.62
C SER A 265 11.66 -13.77 12.79
N ASN A 266 11.99 -12.48 12.94
CA ASN A 266 12.82 -11.96 14.04
C ASN A 266 12.01 -11.51 15.27
N GLY A 267 10.74 -11.92 15.35
CA GLY A 267 9.85 -11.64 16.47
C GLY A 267 9.08 -10.32 16.38
N ALA A 268 8.18 -10.12 17.35
CA ALA A 268 7.23 -9.01 17.37
C ALA A 268 7.88 -7.62 17.33
N LEU A 269 8.94 -7.42 18.10
CA LEU A 269 9.62 -6.12 18.18
C LEU A 269 10.21 -5.73 16.83
N ALA A 270 10.93 -6.65 16.17
CA ALA A 270 11.53 -6.40 14.86
C ALA A 270 10.48 -6.05 13.80
N SER A 271 9.33 -6.74 13.82
CA SER A 271 8.21 -6.42 12.91
C SER A 271 7.62 -5.03 13.17
N LEU A 272 7.37 -4.69 14.44
CA LEU A 272 6.84 -3.39 14.83
C LEU A 272 7.82 -2.25 14.51
N GLU A 273 9.12 -2.46 14.72
CA GLU A 273 10.18 -1.51 14.38
C GLU A 273 10.27 -1.25 12.88
N SER A 274 10.19 -2.28 12.03
CA SER A 274 10.14 -2.10 10.57
C SER A 274 8.93 -1.27 10.14
N VAL A 275 7.74 -1.52 10.70
CA VAL A 275 6.54 -0.73 10.42
C VAL A 275 6.69 0.72 10.90
N ALA A 276 7.28 0.93 12.07
CA ALA A 276 7.47 2.26 12.65
C ALA A 276 8.44 3.14 11.85
N LYS A 277 9.30 2.56 11.01
CA LYS A 277 10.16 3.32 10.07
C LYS A 277 9.37 3.97 8.93
N LEU A 278 8.16 3.50 8.64
CA LEU A 278 7.35 4.05 7.55
C LEU A 278 6.96 5.52 7.86
N PRO A 279 7.18 6.45 6.92
CA PRO A 279 7.11 7.87 7.23
C PRO A 279 5.67 8.39 7.23
N TYR A 280 5.09 8.60 8.42
CA TYR A 280 3.72 9.12 8.60
C TYR A 280 3.46 10.44 7.87
N GLU A 281 4.47 11.32 7.76
CA GLU A 281 4.35 12.58 7.02
C GLU A 281 4.03 12.41 5.52
N TYR A 282 4.37 11.25 4.94
CA TYR A 282 4.01 10.84 3.58
C TYR A 282 2.80 9.90 3.55
N SER A 283 2.22 9.60 4.71
CA SER A 283 1.09 8.67 4.85
C SER A 283 0.08 9.18 5.90
N ARG A 284 -0.27 10.47 5.81
CA ARG A 284 -1.15 11.17 6.78
C ARG A 284 -2.59 10.69 6.81
N ASP A 285 -3.02 9.86 5.84
CA ASP A 285 -4.31 9.17 5.91
C ASP A 285 -4.20 7.84 6.69
N GLY A 286 -2.99 7.52 7.19
CA GLY A 286 -2.75 6.49 8.19
C GLY A 286 -1.93 5.29 7.71
N ILE A 287 -1.29 4.61 8.66
CA ILE A 287 -0.49 3.40 8.43
C ILE A 287 -1.10 2.29 9.27
N SER A 288 -1.71 1.31 8.63
CA SER A 288 -2.39 0.22 9.34
C SER A 288 -1.47 -0.96 9.56
N ASN A 289 -1.39 -1.46 10.79
CA ASN A 289 -0.66 -2.69 11.12
C ASN A 289 -1.52 -3.60 11.98
N THR A 290 -1.81 -4.79 11.47
CA THR A 290 -2.52 -5.84 12.20
C THR A 290 -1.53 -6.73 12.92
N PHE A 291 -1.29 -6.49 14.20
CA PHE A 291 -0.38 -7.29 15.01
C PHE A 291 -1.12 -8.44 15.69
N SER A 292 -0.63 -9.67 15.51
CA SER A 292 -1.17 -10.87 16.15
C SER A 292 -0.07 -11.56 16.95
N VAL A 293 -0.39 -11.96 18.18
CA VAL A 293 0.55 -12.59 19.10
C VAL A 293 -0.17 -13.65 19.92
N THR A 294 0.51 -14.76 20.21
CA THR A 294 -0.02 -15.80 21.09
C THR A 294 0.10 -15.35 22.56
N PRO A 295 -0.84 -15.74 23.45
CA PRO A 295 -0.76 -15.36 24.86
C PRO A 295 0.59 -15.72 25.53
N ALA A 296 1.13 -16.90 25.22
CA ALA A 296 2.41 -17.36 25.75
C ALA A 296 3.61 -16.48 25.34
N SER A 297 3.50 -15.75 24.23
CA SER A 297 4.55 -14.82 23.77
C SER A 297 4.46 -13.44 24.44
N LEU A 298 3.33 -13.10 25.08
CA LEU A 298 3.16 -11.83 25.81
C LEU A 298 3.72 -11.89 27.23
N GLY A 299 3.63 -13.04 27.89
CA GLY A 299 4.05 -13.22 29.27
C GLY A 299 3.73 -14.62 29.79
N LYS A 300 4.33 -14.99 30.92
CA LYS A 300 4.04 -16.27 31.61
C LYS A 300 2.87 -16.15 32.58
N ASP A 301 2.65 -14.96 33.12
CA ASP A 301 1.66 -14.63 34.12
C ASP A 301 0.73 -13.51 33.59
N GLU A 302 -0.47 -13.38 34.15
CA GLU A 302 -1.45 -12.35 33.74
C GLU A 302 -1.12 -10.93 34.27
N ASP A 303 -0.14 -10.81 35.17
CA ASP A 303 0.28 -9.57 35.86
C ASP A 303 1.38 -8.74 35.16
#